data_AF-A0A3D4MK10-F1
#
_entry.id   AF-A0A3D4MK10-F1
#
_cell.length_a   1.000
_cell.length_b   1.000
_cell.length_c   1.000
_cell.angle_alpha   90.00
_cell.angle_beta   90.00
_cell.angle_gamma   90.00
#
_symmetry.space_group_name_H-M   'P 1'
#
loop_
_entity.id
_entity.type
_entity.pdbx_description
1 polymer ?
#
loop_
_entity_poly.entity_id
_entity_poly.type
_entity_poly.pdbx_seq_one_letter_code
_entity_poly.pdbx_strand_id
1 'polypeptide(L)'
;MSKDKKIIESNNNDYFKEVLSFISIILLLIILAGIGILGYYGMLIFKIIFGEWTILLLIFFLISQIYYLIKKKAFEFHSITFQGFLFIYLGLTLMSHLTIYNGLGLTPKNVFLESLKLYKAYFASYDKNYYVGGGIIGLFLFQITIFILGNAGVILFSLAFIILGCANLCNHSVSDFFKKIIFCGNKLRSFKSKLSSFLRKITKFDDNRKSVKRKNPTINLLDDIKPSSNHNLELEISKELSFKVKEYILKNDPISSYIESYIGNTISSIVIQNASKDTIKGIAKIIGNPQIYKYGENIYFDYPNRFKELYTLKKALIGTDLKEIPLGQLPNGDITILDTDNYNSYLLCASKGYGLRNFVRCLIASIILIYKRDCIIKIWDLKNEYKEYFQGPCFIEYANEISKIQSEISGIANEYERRCEILNYLGTSNYLEANERIFELEKKIDIIKPIFSFVNIPLKSLNSDALSKLNFFISQGHKTGIFIFIMTRDVRDLEMIHINQMVRVIFKLSDLSMSLKLTKNDIALNLVNKGEALLIENEKIRHLETPFLSISDFFKIINRITF
;
A
#
# COMPACT_ATOMS: atom_id res chain seq x y z
N MET A 1 -15.13 53.88 -52.91
CA MET A 1 -15.54 52.55 -52.39
C MET A 1 -16.90 52.70 -51.74
N SER A 2 -17.95 52.15 -52.38
CA SER A 2 -19.36 52.38 -52.04
C SER A 2 -19.77 51.74 -50.71
N LYS A 3 -20.80 52.31 -50.06
CA LYS A 3 -21.40 51.82 -48.79
C LYS A 3 -21.79 50.33 -48.88
N ASP A 4 -22.17 49.85 -50.06
CA ASP A 4 -22.58 48.46 -50.28
C ASP A 4 -21.42 47.47 -50.11
N LYS A 5 -20.18 47.83 -50.47
CA LYS A 5 -19.00 46.97 -50.20
C LYS A 5 -18.72 46.84 -48.70
N LYS A 6 -18.91 47.91 -47.92
CA LYS A 6 -18.74 47.89 -46.45
C LYS A 6 -19.84 47.09 -45.75
N ILE A 7 -21.08 47.11 -46.26
CA ILE A 7 -22.21 46.34 -45.70
C ILE A 7 -22.07 44.83 -46.01
N ILE A 8 -21.57 44.49 -47.20
CA ILE A 8 -21.30 43.09 -47.58
C ILE A 8 -20.10 42.54 -46.78
N GLU A 9 -19.03 43.32 -46.59
CA GLU A 9 -17.91 42.94 -45.71
C GLU A 9 -18.31 42.81 -44.24
N SER A 10 -19.19 43.68 -43.72
CA SER A 10 -19.68 43.58 -42.34
C SER A 10 -20.57 42.34 -42.13
N ASN A 11 -21.46 42.04 -43.07
CA ASN A 11 -22.33 40.86 -42.98
C ASN A 11 -21.54 39.55 -43.13
N ASN A 12 -20.52 39.50 -43.99
CA ASN A 12 -19.63 38.34 -44.10
C ASN A 12 -18.81 38.12 -42.82
N ASN A 13 -18.35 39.20 -42.17
CA ASN A 13 -17.63 39.11 -40.90
C ASN A 13 -18.51 38.61 -39.75
N ASP A 14 -19.80 38.96 -39.74
CA ASP A 14 -20.71 38.50 -38.70
C ASP A 14 -21.10 37.03 -38.90
N TYR A 15 -21.35 36.60 -40.14
CA TYR A 15 -21.54 35.18 -40.47
C TYR A 15 -20.31 34.34 -40.09
N PHE A 16 -19.10 34.83 -40.38
CA PHE A 16 -17.86 34.15 -40.02
C PHE A 16 -17.70 33.97 -38.50
N LYS A 17 -18.07 34.98 -37.70
CA LYS A 17 -18.03 34.88 -36.23
C LYS A 17 -19.08 33.91 -35.68
N GLU A 18 -20.27 33.84 -36.28
CA GLU A 18 -21.30 32.87 -35.91
C GLU A 18 -20.83 31.44 -36.16
N VAL A 19 -20.23 31.17 -37.33
CA VAL A 19 -19.63 29.86 -37.65
C VAL A 19 -18.51 29.52 -36.67
N LEU A 20 -17.63 30.48 -36.35
CA LEU A 20 -16.54 30.26 -35.38
C LEU A 20 -17.06 29.95 -33.97
N SER A 21 -18.13 30.63 -33.53
CA SER A 21 -18.77 30.37 -32.24
C SER A 21 -19.39 28.98 -32.20
N PHE A 22 -20.05 28.55 -33.28
CA PHE A 22 -20.62 27.21 -33.38
C PHE A 22 -19.54 26.11 -33.34
N ILE A 23 -18.44 26.29 -34.08
CA ILE A 23 -17.28 25.40 -34.03
C ILE A 23 -16.70 25.33 -32.61
N SER A 24 -16.59 26.49 -31.94
CA SER A 24 -16.09 26.57 -30.56
C SER A 24 -16.98 25.83 -29.57
N ILE A 25 -18.30 25.88 -29.74
CA ILE A 25 -19.25 25.13 -28.91
C ILE A 25 -19.06 23.62 -29.10
N ILE A 26 -18.95 23.16 -30.35
CA ILE A 26 -18.70 21.75 -30.65
C ILE A 26 -17.38 21.30 -30.00
N LEU A 27 -16.32 22.10 -30.13
CA LEU A 27 -15.04 21.82 -29.51
C LEU A 27 -15.14 21.71 -27.99
N LEU A 28 -15.81 22.67 -27.33
CA LEU A 28 -16.02 22.65 -25.88
C LEU A 28 -16.82 21.42 -25.43
N LEU A 29 -17.84 21.00 -26.20
CA LEU A 29 -18.62 19.80 -25.92
C LEU A 29 -17.78 18.52 -26.06
N ILE A 30 -16.93 18.43 -27.08
CA ILE A 30 -16.00 17.29 -27.26
C ILE A 30 -15.03 17.20 -26.09
N ILE A 31 -14.50 18.33 -25.61
CA ILE A 31 -13.62 18.40 -24.44
C ILE A 31 -14.36 18.00 -23.17
N LEU A 32 -15.55 18.55 -22.92
CA LEU A 32 -16.37 18.22 -21.75
C LEU A 32 -16.77 16.74 -21.70
N ALA A 33 -17.11 16.16 -22.85
CA ALA A 33 -17.48 14.76 -22.96
C ALA A 33 -16.26 13.81 -22.96
N GLY A 34 -15.05 14.33 -23.22
CA GLY A 34 -13.82 13.55 -23.33
C GLY A 34 -13.83 12.58 -24.51
N ILE A 35 -14.45 12.98 -25.63
CA ILE A 35 -14.62 12.12 -26.82
C ILE A 35 -13.37 12.21 -27.71
N GLY A 36 -12.79 11.06 -28.03
CA GLY A 36 -11.65 10.93 -28.94
C GLY A 36 -10.37 11.60 -28.42
N ILE A 37 -9.37 11.68 -29.30
CA ILE A 37 -8.04 12.25 -29.01
C ILE A 37 -8.16 13.72 -28.58
N LEU A 38 -9.00 14.48 -29.29
CA LEU A 38 -9.21 15.90 -29.04
C LEU A 38 -9.83 16.16 -27.66
N GLY A 39 -10.84 15.38 -27.26
CA GLY A 39 -11.46 15.50 -25.95
C GLY A 39 -10.54 15.08 -24.82
N TYR A 40 -9.79 13.99 -25.01
CA TYR A 40 -8.79 13.49 -24.06
C TYR A 40 -7.71 14.53 -23.77
N TYR A 41 -6.98 14.99 -24.81
CA TYR A 41 -5.87 15.93 -24.63
C TYR A 41 -6.37 17.33 -24.29
N GLY A 42 -7.54 17.73 -24.81
CA GLY A 42 -8.19 18.98 -24.42
C GLY A 42 -8.46 19.02 -22.92
N MET A 43 -9.14 18.00 -22.38
CA MET A 43 -9.41 17.95 -20.93
C MET A 43 -8.13 17.88 -20.12
N LEU A 44 -7.13 17.10 -20.57
CA LEU A 44 -5.83 17.00 -19.92
C LEU A 44 -5.17 18.38 -19.79
N ILE A 45 -5.02 19.12 -20.89
CA ILE A 45 -4.36 20.43 -20.92
C ILE A 45 -5.15 21.43 -20.08
N PHE A 46 -6.48 21.48 -20.25
CA PHE A 46 -7.32 22.39 -19.48
C PHE A 46 -7.29 22.07 -17.98
N LYS A 47 -7.24 20.79 -17.58
CA LYS A 47 -7.11 20.41 -16.15
C LYS A 47 -5.75 20.77 -15.55
N ILE A 48 -4.67 20.68 -16.32
CA ILE A 48 -3.35 21.15 -15.86
C ILE A 48 -3.33 22.67 -15.64
N ILE A 49 -3.92 23.43 -16.56
CA ILE A 49 -3.90 24.90 -16.49
C ILE A 49 -4.85 25.43 -15.40
N PHE A 50 -6.09 24.93 -15.37
CA PHE A 50 -7.19 25.46 -14.57
C PHE A 50 -7.55 24.61 -13.33
N GLY A 51 -6.95 23.43 -13.19
CA GLY A 51 -7.09 22.59 -12.00
C GLY A 51 -8.42 21.83 -11.94
N GLU A 52 -8.89 21.53 -10.72
CA GLU A 52 -10.14 20.77 -10.51
C GLU A 52 -11.39 21.51 -10.98
N TRP A 53 -11.34 22.84 -11.03
CA TRP A 53 -12.46 23.69 -11.40
C TRP A 53 -12.56 23.94 -12.91
N THR A 54 -11.84 23.16 -13.72
CA THR A 54 -11.89 23.21 -15.19
C THR A 54 -13.31 23.03 -15.74
N ILE A 55 -14.11 22.15 -15.16
CA ILE A 55 -15.50 21.93 -15.63
C ILE A 55 -16.33 23.21 -15.46
N LEU A 56 -16.18 23.92 -14.34
CA LEU A 56 -16.89 25.17 -14.08
C LEU A 56 -16.49 26.27 -15.09
N LEU A 57 -15.20 26.32 -15.45
CA LEU A 57 -14.67 27.25 -16.45
C LEU A 57 -15.12 26.89 -17.88
N LEU A 58 -15.15 25.61 -18.24
CA LEU A 58 -15.65 25.14 -19.54
C LEU A 58 -17.15 25.40 -19.70
N ILE A 59 -17.95 25.20 -18.65
CA ILE A 59 -19.38 25.53 -18.65
C ILE A 59 -19.58 27.04 -18.84
N PHE A 60 -18.79 27.87 -18.16
CA PHE A 60 -18.86 29.31 -18.33
C PHE A 60 -18.55 29.73 -19.78
N PHE A 61 -17.51 29.18 -20.40
CA PHE A 61 -17.21 29.45 -21.81
C PHE A 61 -18.32 28.97 -22.74
N LEU A 62 -18.90 27.80 -22.47
CA LEU A 62 -20.01 27.27 -23.25
C LEU A 62 -21.25 28.17 -23.18
N ILE A 63 -21.62 28.64 -21.97
CA ILE A 63 -22.70 29.62 -21.79
C ILE A 63 -22.39 30.92 -22.51
N SER A 64 -21.15 31.40 -22.45
CA SER A 64 -20.72 32.62 -23.14
C SER A 64 -20.87 32.51 -24.67
N GLN A 65 -20.54 31.35 -25.25
CA GLN A 65 -20.69 31.12 -26.70
C GLN A 65 -22.16 31.01 -27.11
N ILE A 66 -22.98 30.31 -26.31
CA ILE A 66 -24.43 30.23 -26.56
C ILE A 66 -25.07 31.63 -26.44
N TYR A 67 -24.67 32.41 -25.44
CA TYR A 67 -25.13 33.78 -25.26
C TYR A 67 -24.79 34.65 -26.48
N TYR A 68 -23.58 34.50 -27.04
CA TYR A 68 -23.16 35.19 -28.25
C TYR A 68 -24.07 34.86 -29.45
N LEU A 69 -24.39 33.59 -29.69
CA LEU A 69 -25.28 33.18 -30.78
C LEU A 69 -26.70 33.77 -30.64
N ILE A 70 -27.22 33.86 -29.41
CA ILE A 70 -28.59 34.36 -29.15
C ILE A 70 -28.66 35.88 -29.24
N LYS A 71 -27.70 36.59 -28.63
CA LYS A 71 -27.75 38.05 -28.47
C LYS A 71 -26.95 38.80 -29.53
N LYS A 72 -26.16 38.10 -30.34
CA LYS A 72 -25.18 38.68 -31.30
C LYS A 72 -24.23 39.70 -30.68
N LYS A 73 -24.05 39.63 -29.35
CA LYS A 73 -23.21 40.54 -28.56
C LYS A 73 -22.21 39.70 -27.78
N ALA A 74 -20.92 40.02 -27.92
CA ALA A 74 -19.88 39.36 -27.14
C ALA A 74 -20.13 39.55 -25.65
N PHE A 75 -19.75 38.56 -24.86
CA PHE A 75 -19.83 38.65 -23.42
C PHE A 75 -18.89 39.76 -22.92
N GLU A 76 -19.41 40.69 -22.12
CA GLU A 76 -18.62 41.80 -21.60
C GLU A 76 -17.77 41.31 -20.42
N PHE A 77 -16.48 41.09 -20.68
CA PHE A 77 -15.48 40.71 -19.66
C PHE A 77 -15.24 41.77 -18.58
N HIS A 78 -15.87 42.95 -18.69
CA HIS A 78 -15.83 44.01 -17.67
C HIS A 78 -17.12 44.08 -16.84
N SER A 79 -18.08 43.19 -17.08
CA SER A 79 -19.30 43.14 -16.28
C SER A 79 -18.99 42.73 -14.84
N ILE A 80 -19.71 43.33 -13.89
CA ILE A 80 -19.55 43.02 -12.46
C ILE A 80 -19.86 41.53 -12.18
N THR A 81 -20.76 40.93 -12.97
CA THR A 81 -21.06 39.49 -12.92
C THR A 81 -19.87 38.63 -13.35
N PHE A 82 -19.13 39.02 -14.39
CA PHE A 82 -17.90 38.32 -14.77
C PHE A 82 -16.82 38.41 -13.69
N GLN A 83 -16.62 39.59 -13.13
CA GLN A 83 -15.69 39.78 -12.02
C GLN A 83 -16.10 38.90 -10.83
N GLY A 84 -17.41 38.75 -10.60
CA GLY A 84 -17.95 37.84 -9.59
C GLY A 84 -17.57 36.38 -9.80
N PHE A 85 -17.76 35.87 -11.03
CA PHE A 85 -17.34 34.53 -11.42
C PHE A 85 -15.83 34.34 -11.25
N LEU A 86 -15.02 35.31 -11.67
CA LEU A 86 -13.56 35.27 -11.57
C LEU A 86 -13.12 35.17 -10.09
N PHE A 87 -13.68 36.00 -9.20
CA PHE A 87 -13.34 35.94 -7.77
C PHE A 87 -13.71 34.61 -7.13
N ILE A 88 -14.88 34.05 -7.45
CA ILE A 88 -15.25 32.69 -6.99
C ILE A 88 -14.24 31.67 -7.49
N TYR A 89 -13.91 31.70 -8.78
CA TYR A 89 -12.95 30.78 -9.37
C TYR A 89 -11.55 30.89 -8.72
N LEU A 90 -11.06 32.10 -8.45
CA LEU A 90 -9.78 32.32 -7.76
C LEU A 90 -9.81 31.79 -6.32
N GLY A 91 -10.91 32.01 -5.59
CA GLY A 91 -11.06 31.48 -4.23
C GLY A 91 -11.10 29.94 -4.21
N LEU A 92 -11.82 29.34 -5.15
CA LEU A 92 -11.91 27.88 -5.31
C LEU A 92 -10.57 27.25 -5.70
N THR A 93 -9.82 27.87 -6.61
CA THR A 93 -8.50 27.39 -7.02
C THR A 93 -7.48 27.48 -5.88
N LEU A 94 -7.46 28.57 -5.12
CA LEU A 94 -6.66 28.69 -3.88
C LEU A 94 -6.98 27.58 -2.88
N MET A 95 -8.27 27.34 -2.61
CA MET A 95 -8.70 26.31 -1.67
C MET A 95 -8.29 24.92 -2.15
N SER A 96 -8.44 24.62 -3.44
CA SER A 96 -8.03 23.34 -4.03
C SER A 96 -6.52 23.14 -4.10
N HIS A 97 -5.71 24.20 -4.04
CA HIS A 97 -4.27 24.06 -3.96
C HIS A 97 -3.80 23.96 -2.50
N LEU A 98 -4.53 24.57 -1.56
CA LEU A 98 -4.33 24.38 -0.12
C LEU A 98 -4.55 22.92 0.32
N THR A 99 -5.51 22.22 -0.28
CA THR A 99 -5.73 20.79 0.00
C THR A 99 -4.53 19.93 -0.41
N ILE A 100 -3.88 20.22 -1.55
CA ILE A 100 -2.61 19.58 -1.94
C ILE A 100 -1.51 19.91 -0.94
N TYR A 101 -1.37 21.20 -0.63
CA TYR A 101 -0.34 21.68 0.29
C TYR A 101 -0.41 20.99 1.65
N ASN A 102 -1.59 20.93 2.27
CA ASN A 102 -1.80 20.26 3.55
C ASN A 102 -1.75 18.73 3.43
N GLY A 103 -2.37 18.18 2.37
CA GLY A 103 -2.47 16.73 2.18
C GLY A 103 -1.12 16.05 1.91
N LEU A 104 -0.16 16.77 1.32
CA LEU A 104 1.19 16.29 1.05
C LEU A 104 2.24 16.80 2.05
N GLY A 105 1.83 17.54 3.09
CA GLY A 105 2.75 18.10 4.08
C GLY A 105 3.81 19.03 3.48
N LEU A 106 3.43 19.81 2.46
CA LEU A 106 4.37 20.66 1.74
C LEU A 106 4.81 21.86 2.59
N THR A 107 5.98 22.38 2.27
CA THR A 107 6.46 23.67 2.79
C THR A 107 6.36 24.73 1.70
N PRO A 108 6.29 26.04 2.04
CA PRO A 108 6.14 27.11 1.05
C PRO A 108 7.25 27.13 -0.01
N LYS A 109 8.43 26.57 0.30
CA LYS A 109 9.57 26.49 -0.64
C LYS A 109 9.39 25.42 -1.72
N ASN A 110 8.65 24.35 -1.42
CA ASN A 110 8.60 23.16 -2.27
C ASN A 110 7.29 23.02 -3.06
N VAL A 111 6.27 23.85 -2.76
CA VAL A 111 4.93 23.78 -3.38
C VAL A 111 5.00 23.80 -4.90
N PHE A 112 5.82 24.69 -5.45
CA PHE A 112 5.98 24.84 -6.90
C PHE A 112 6.53 23.58 -7.57
N LEU A 113 7.67 23.07 -7.08
CA LEU A 113 8.33 21.90 -7.66
C LEU A 113 7.48 20.64 -7.51
N GLU A 114 6.85 20.43 -6.35
CA GLU A 114 6.00 19.25 -6.12
C GLU A 114 4.72 19.31 -6.96
N SER A 115 4.12 20.49 -7.14
CA SER A 115 2.95 20.63 -8.02
C SER A 115 3.30 20.37 -9.49
N LEU A 116 4.47 20.80 -9.97
CA LEU A 116 4.93 20.46 -11.32
C LEU A 116 5.14 18.95 -11.50
N LYS A 117 5.64 18.24 -10.47
CA LYS A 117 5.74 16.77 -10.50
C LYS A 117 4.37 16.13 -10.58
N LEU A 118 3.38 16.61 -9.82
CA LEU A 118 1.99 16.15 -9.92
C LEU A 118 1.42 16.36 -11.33
N TYR A 119 1.71 17.50 -11.96
CA TYR A 119 1.22 17.80 -13.32
C TYR A 119 1.89 16.91 -14.36
N LYS A 120 3.19 16.63 -14.21
CA LYS A 120 3.92 15.68 -15.06
C LYS A 120 3.38 14.25 -14.90
N ALA A 121 3.09 13.83 -13.68
CA ALA A 121 2.51 12.52 -13.40
C ALA A 121 1.10 12.39 -14.00
N TYR A 122 0.28 13.43 -13.85
CA TYR A 122 -1.05 13.51 -14.46
C TYR A 122 -0.98 13.44 -15.99
N PHE A 123 -0.04 14.16 -16.61
CA PHE A 123 0.17 14.13 -18.06
C PHE A 123 0.58 12.73 -18.56
N ALA A 124 1.40 12.01 -17.79
CA ALA A 124 1.90 10.69 -18.17
C ALA A 124 0.85 9.57 -18.04
N SER A 125 -0.04 9.66 -17.04
CA SER A 125 -0.93 8.55 -16.67
C SER A 125 -2.42 8.78 -16.97
N TYR A 126 -2.82 10.00 -17.35
CA TYR A 126 -4.21 10.48 -17.50
C TYR A 126 -5.27 9.63 -16.79
N ASP A 127 -5.46 9.91 -15.51
CA ASP A 127 -6.57 9.36 -14.74
C ASP A 127 -7.56 10.49 -14.44
N LYS A 128 -8.84 10.32 -14.81
CA LYS A 128 -9.89 11.32 -14.56
C LYS A 128 -10.02 11.67 -13.07
N ASN A 129 -9.69 10.74 -12.18
CA ASN A 129 -9.77 10.91 -10.73
C ASN A 129 -8.51 11.54 -10.11
N TYR A 130 -7.46 11.79 -10.91
CA TYR A 130 -6.22 12.38 -10.41
C TYR A 130 -6.44 13.83 -9.99
N TYR A 131 -6.03 14.18 -8.77
CA TYR A 131 -6.24 15.50 -8.19
C TYR A 131 -5.05 16.44 -8.48
N VAL A 132 -5.32 17.53 -9.19
CA VAL A 132 -4.37 18.53 -9.70
C VAL A 132 -4.50 19.87 -8.95
N GLY A 133 -5.49 19.97 -8.06
CA GLY A 133 -5.72 21.14 -7.20
C GLY A 133 -6.07 22.38 -8.01
N GLY A 134 -5.40 23.51 -7.75
CA GLY A 134 -5.68 24.77 -8.45
C GLY A 134 -5.12 24.89 -9.88
N GLY A 135 -4.42 23.87 -10.40
CA GLY A 135 -3.73 23.95 -11.69
C GLY A 135 -2.56 24.96 -11.68
N ILE A 136 -2.00 25.26 -12.84
CA ILE A 136 -0.88 26.22 -12.96
C ILE A 136 -1.30 27.60 -12.43
N ILE A 137 -2.51 28.06 -12.74
CA ILE A 137 -3.00 29.38 -12.30
C ILE A 137 -3.12 29.41 -10.78
N GLY A 138 -3.76 28.40 -10.19
CA GLY A 138 -3.91 28.29 -8.75
C GLY A 138 -2.57 28.08 -8.04
N LEU A 139 -1.61 27.39 -8.66
CA LEU A 139 -0.27 27.22 -8.11
C LEU A 139 0.45 28.57 -7.94
N PHE A 140 0.49 29.40 -8.99
CA PHE A 140 1.15 30.71 -8.90
C PHE A 140 0.48 31.59 -7.85
N LEU A 141 -0.85 31.66 -7.87
CA LEU A 141 -1.61 32.45 -6.91
C LEU A 141 -1.40 31.92 -5.48
N PHE A 142 -1.41 30.60 -5.30
CA PHE A 142 -1.22 29.95 -4.01
C PHE A 142 0.20 30.18 -3.48
N GLN A 143 1.23 30.03 -4.32
CA GLN A 143 2.64 30.24 -3.96
C GLN A 143 2.87 31.64 -3.36
N ILE A 144 2.28 32.67 -3.96
CA ILE A 144 2.34 34.04 -3.45
C ILE A 144 1.58 34.14 -2.12
N THR A 145 0.34 33.64 -2.09
CA THR A 145 -0.55 33.78 -0.93
C THR A 145 -0.03 33.03 0.31
N ILE A 146 0.47 31.80 0.14
CA ILE A 146 0.98 30.97 1.23
C ILE A 146 2.26 31.53 1.83
N PHE A 147 3.13 32.13 0.99
CA PHE A 147 4.36 32.76 1.44
C PHE A 147 4.10 33.99 2.30
N ILE A 148 3.08 34.79 1.96
CA ILE A 148 2.74 36.02 2.67
C ILE A 148 1.86 35.76 3.90
N LEU A 149 0.85 34.91 3.79
CA LEU A 149 -0.24 34.82 4.77
C LEU A 149 -0.28 33.49 5.56
N GLY A 150 0.48 32.47 5.14
CA GLY A 150 0.43 31.13 5.73
C GLY A 150 -0.94 30.43 5.58
N ASN A 151 -1.08 29.25 6.20
CA ASN A 151 -2.27 28.39 6.02
C ASN A 151 -3.60 29.09 6.37
N ALA A 152 -3.67 29.67 7.57
CA ALA A 152 -4.87 30.34 8.05
C ALA A 152 -5.23 31.54 7.15
N GLY A 153 -4.21 32.26 6.67
CA GLY A 153 -4.39 33.39 5.78
C GLY A 153 -4.90 33.00 4.39
N VAL A 154 -4.42 31.90 3.80
CA VAL A 154 -4.97 31.39 2.53
C VAL A 154 -6.45 31.00 2.67
N ILE A 155 -6.85 30.40 3.79
CA ILE A 155 -8.26 30.06 4.05
C ILE A 155 -9.12 31.33 4.12
N LEU A 156 -8.69 32.32 4.89
CA LEU A 156 -9.41 33.59 5.01
C LEU A 156 -9.49 34.33 3.67
N PHE A 157 -8.39 34.36 2.92
CA PHE A 157 -8.30 35.07 1.65
C PHE A 157 -9.14 34.41 0.55
N SER A 158 -9.13 33.07 0.47
CA SER A 158 -9.99 32.31 -0.45
C SER A 158 -11.47 32.48 -0.12
N LEU A 159 -11.84 32.48 1.17
CA LEU A 159 -13.22 32.73 1.61
C LEU A 159 -13.67 34.16 1.28
N ALA A 160 -12.79 35.15 1.46
CA ALA A 160 -13.07 36.55 1.09
C ALA A 160 -13.32 36.69 -0.42
N PHE A 161 -12.52 36.04 -1.27
CA PHE A 161 -12.75 36.00 -2.72
C PHE A 161 -14.08 35.35 -3.09
N ILE A 162 -14.46 34.24 -2.44
CA ILE A 162 -15.76 33.60 -2.71
C ILE A 162 -16.91 34.53 -2.31
N ILE A 163 -16.84 35.19 -1.15
CA ILE A 163 -17.88 36.13 -0.69
C ILE A 163 -17.99 37.33 -1.63
N LEU A 164 -16.85 37.94 -1.99
CA LEU A 164 -16.80 39.06 -2.92
C LEU A 164 -17.38 38.67 -4.28
N GLY A 165 -17.04 37.46 -4.75
CA GLY A 165 -17.55 36.96 -6.01
C GLY A 165 -19.05 36.69 -6.00
N CYS A 166 -19.59 36.14 -4.90
CA CYS A 166 -21.04 35.96 -4.72
C CYS A 166 -21.79 37.30 -4.68
N ALA A 167 -21.27 38.30 -3.98
CA ALA A 167 -21.88 39.64 -3.93
C ALA A 167 -21.96 40.27 -5.33
N ASN A 168 -20.85 40.19 -6.08
CA ASN A 168 -20.75 40.70 -7.45
C ASN A 168 -21.65 39.94 -8.44
N LEU A 169 -21.81 38.61 -8.29
CA LEU A 169 -22.77 37.83 -9.09
C LEU A 169 -24.22 38.27 -8.87
N CYS A 170 -24.56 38.71 -7.66
CA CYS A 170 -25.89 39.22 -7.35
C CYS A 170 -26.08 40.71 -7.69
N ASN A 171 -25.10 41.36 -8.33
CA ASN A 171 -25.07 42.82 -8.55
C ASN A 171 -25.34 43.62 -7.27
N HIS A 172 -24.88 43.12 -6.12
CA HIS A 172 -25.03 43.78 -4.83
C HIS A 172 -23.68 44.26 -4.32
N SER A 173 -23.67 45.40 -3.62
CA SER A 173 -22.51 45.79 -2.83
C SER A 173 -22.27 44.75 -1.74
N VAL A 174 -21.01 44.56 -1.32
CA VAL A 174 -20.67 43.61 -0.23
C VAL A 174 -21.49 43.92 1.03
N SER A 175 -21.68 45.20 1.35
CA SER A 175 -22.50 45.65 2.48
C SER A 175 -23.97 45.25 2.33
N ASP A 176 -24.56 45.43 1.14
CA ASP A 176 -25.96 45.06 0.89
C ASP A 176 -26.15 43.54 0.83
N PHE A 177 -25.14 42.81 0.36
CA PHE A 177 -25.12 41.35 0.39
C PHE A 177 -25.12 40.82 1.83
N PHE A 178 -24.28 41.37 2.72
CA PHE A 178 -24.31 41.05 4.15
C PHE A 178 -25.65 41.44 4.80
N LYS A 179 -26.19 42.62 4.49
CA LYS A 179 -27.51 43.04 4.98
C LYS A 179 -28.62 42.10 4.50
N LYS A 180 -28.60 41.63 3.25
CA LYS A 180 -29.56 40.63 2.74
C LYS A 180 -29.40 39.27 3.41
N ILE A 181 -28.18 38.83 3.70
CA ILE A 181 -27.93 37.60 4.47
C ILE A 181 -28.51 37.71 5.88
N ILE A 182 -28.32 38.86 6.54
CA ILE A 182 -28.83 39.14 7.90
C ILE A 182 -30.36 39.32 7.90
N PHE A 183 -30.92 40.02 6.91
CA PHE A 183 -32.36 40.29 6.75
C PHE A 183 -33.16 39.03 6.36
N CYS A 184 -32.51 38.07 5.67
CA CYS A 184 -33.06 36.72 5.50
C CYS A 184 -33.03 35.90 6.81
N GLY A 185 -32.64 36.50 7.95
CA GLY A 185 -32.52 35.96 9.31
C GLY A 185 -33.72 35.14 9.80
N ASN A 186 -34.94 35.55 9.48
CA ASN A 186 -36.14 34.80 9.90
C ASN A 186 -36.33 33.49 9.11
N LYS A 187 -35.84 33.42 7.86
CA LYS A 187 -35.68 32.17 7.09
C LYS A 187 -34.35 31.46 7.38
N LEU A 188 -33.38 32.18 7.94
CA LEU A 188 -32.07 31.68 8.35
C LEU A 188 -32.15 30.72 9.53
N ARG A 189 -33.28 30.58 10.24
CA ARG A 189 -33.48 29.46 11.18
C ARG A 189 -33.61 28.12 10.44
N SER A 190 -34.25 28.12 9.26
CA SER A 190 -34.32 26.95 8.36
C SER A 190 -33.01 26.73 7.59
N PHE A 191 -32.27 27.80 7.30
CA PHE A 191 -30.94 27.71 6.71
C PHE A 191 -29.87 27.40 7.75
N LYS A 192 -30.04 27.72 9.04
CA LYS A 192 -29.12 27.33 10.11
C LYS A 192 -29.35 25.88 10.50
N SER A 193 -30.56 25.33 10.38
CA SER A 193 -30.76 23.88 10.45
C SER A 193 -30.23 23.17 9.20
N LYS A 194 -30.47 23.71 7.99
CA LYS A 194 -29.89 23.15 6.74
C LYS A 194 -28.37 23.30 6.66
N LEU A 195 -27.80 24.45 6.99
CA LEU A 195 -26.38 24.77 6.99
C LEU A 195 -25.69 24.22 8.23
N SER A 196 -26.31 24.07 9.40
CA SER A 196 -25.71 23.24 10.46
C SER A 196 -25.83 21.77 10.16
N SER A 197 -26.79 21.31 9.34
CA SER A 197 -26.82 19.94 8.83
C SER A 197 -25.87 19.72 7.64
N PHE A 198 -25.57 20.78 6.87
CA PHE A 198 -24.61 20.79 5.75
C PHE A 198 -23.19 20.99 6.28
N LEU A 199 -23.00 21.90 7.24
CA LEU A 199 -21.79 22.06 8.04
C LEU A 199 -21.60 20.84 8.93
N ARG A 200 -22.58 20.27 9.63
CA ARG A 200 -22.40 18.95 10.28
C ARG A 200 -22.19 17.84 9.25
N LYS A 201 -22.60 17.95 7.98
CA LYS A 201 -22.17 17.01 6.94
C LYS A 201 -20.73 17.26 6.49
N ILE A 202 -20.23 18.50 6.57
CA ILE A 202 -18.87 18.96 6.21
C ILE A 202 -17.88 18.92 7.39
N THR A 203 -18.38 18.90 8.64
CA THR A 203 -17.63 18.89 9.91
C THR A 203 -17.87 17.60 10.70
N LYS A 204 -18.90 16.81 10.36
CA LYS A 204 -18.88 15.33 10.49
C LYS A 204 -18.39 14.65 9.20
N PHE A 205 -17.47 15.31 8.50
CA PHE A 205 -16.55 14.63 7.58
C PHE A 205 -15.45 13.87 8.33
N ASP A 206 -15.56 13.78 9.67
CA ASP A 206 -15.27 12.56 10.42
C ASP A 206 -16.57 11.96 11.00
N ASP A 207 -16.66 10.64 10.89
CA ASP A 207 -17.69 9.73 11.43
C ASP A 207 -19.02 9.46 10.71
N ASN A 208 -19.23 9.92 9.47
CA ASN A 208 -20.12 9.18 8.59
C ASN A 208 -19.69 9.28 7.13
N ARG A 209 -18.59 8.60 6.81
CA ARG A 209 -18.50 7.96 5.50
C ARG A 209 -19.75 7.08 5.39
N LYS A 210 -20.71 7.48 4.55
CA LYS A 210 -21.21 6.47 3.61
C LYS A 210 -19.94 5.95 3.00
N SER A 211 -19.51 4.80 3.48
CA SER A 211 -18.62 3.97 2.72
C SER A 211 -19.28 3.89 1.35
N VAL A 212 -18.75 4.63 0.35
CA VAL A 212 -18.25 3.89 -0.81
C VAL A 212 -17.54 2.75 -0.13
N LYS A 213 -18.14 1.55 -0.09
CA LYS A 213 -17.52 0.37 0.51
C LYS A 213 -16.13 0.40 -0.12
N ARG A 214 -15.15 0.92 0.61
CA ARG A 214 -13.75 0.96 0.18
C ARG A 214 -13.50 -0.52 0.15
N LYS A 215 -13.55 -1.10 -1.06
CA LYS A 215 -13.65 -2.54 -1.19
C LYS A 215 -12.34 -3.05 -0.64
N ASN A 216 -12.36 -3.52 0.61
CA ASN A 216 -11.22 -4.18 1.20
C ASN A 216 -10.75 -5.22 0.19
N PRO A 217 -9.44 -5.36 0.01
CA PRO A 217 -8.93 -6.36 -0.90
C PRO A 217 -9.50 -7.72 -0.46
N THR A 218 -10.06 -8.44 -1.43
CA THR A 218 -10.62 -9.77 -1.24
C THR A 218 -9.71 -10.76 -1.93
N ILE A 219 -9.70 -12.01 -1.44
CA ILE A 219 -8.87 -13.08 -2.01
C ILE A 219 -9.10 -13.31 -3.52
N ASN A 220 -10.28 -12.96 -4.04
CA ASN A 220 -10.64 -13.00 -5.46
C ASN A 220 -9.81 -12.06 -6.36
N LEU A 221 -8.98 -11.19 -5.79
CA LEU A 221 -8.03 -10.36 -6.54
C LEU A 221 -6.81 -11.14 -7.03
N LEU A 222 -6.55 -12.30 -6.42
CA LEU A 222 -5.46 -13.19 -6.77
C LEU A 222 -5.92 -14.11 -7.90
N ASP A 223 -5.14 -14.13 -8.97
CA ASP A 223 -5.43 -14.97 -10.13
C ASP A 223 -5.18 -16.45 -9.81
N ASP A 224 -6.05 -17.34 -10.30
CA ASP A 224 -5.85 -18.79 -10.19
C ASP A 224 -4.82 -19.25 -11.21
N ILE A 225 -3.66 -19.68 -10.75
CA ILE A 225 -2.68 -20.33 -11.61
C ILE A 225 -3.09 -21.80 -11.72
N LYS A 226 -3.55 -22.21 -12.91
CA LYS A 226 -3.84 -23.62 -13.17
C LYS A 226 -2.53 -24.42 -13.13
N PRO A 227 -2.49 -25.56 -12.44
CA PRO A 227 -1.31 -26.42 -12.45
C PRO A 227 -1.06 -26.89 -13.89
N SER A 228 0.13 -26.57 -14.42
CA SER A 228 0.59 -26.98 -15.74
C SER A 228 1.33 -28.32 -15.70
N SER A 229 1.59 -28.86 -14.51
CA SER A 229 2.38 -30.07 -14.29
C SER A 229 1.49 -31.31 -14.23
N ASN A 230 2.02 -32.42 -14.78
CA ASN A 230 1.44 -33.74 -14.62
C ASN A 230 1.71 -34.25 -13.19
N HIS A 231 0.98 -33.76 -12.20
CA HIS A 231 1.10 -34.18 -10.79
C HIS A 231 1.02 -35.72 -10.62
N ASN A 232 0.24 -36.38 -11.47
CA ASN A 232 0.14 -37.84 -11.53
C ASN A 232 1.48 -38.54 -11.84
N LEU A 233 2.34 -37.96 -12.68
CA LEU A 233 3.65 -38.53 -12.98
C LEU A 233 4.60 -38.41 -11.78
N GLU A 234 4.52 -37.31 -11.02
CA GLU A 234 5.33 -37.16 -9.80
C GLU A 234 4.90 -38.17 -8.72
N LEU A 235 3.58 -38.41 -8.60
CA LEU A 235 3.03 -39.44 -7.73
C LEU A 235 3.59 -40.84 -8.06
N GLU A 236 3.70 -41.19 -9.35
CA GLU A 236 4.29 -42.47 -9.78
C GLU A 236 5.79 -42.55 -9.45
N ILE A 237 6.56 -41.49 -9.74
CA ILE A 237 8.00 -41.44 -9.42
C ILE A 237 8.24 -41.57 -7.92
N SER A 238 7.47 -40.87 -7.10
CA SER A 238 7.58 -40.92 -5.64
C SER A 238 7.23 -42.30 -5.08
N LYS A 239 6.23 -42.97 -5.65
CA LYS A 239 5.87 -44.36 -5.29
C LYS A 239 6.99 -45.34 -5.63
N GLU A 240 7.58 -45.25 -6.83
CA GLU A 240 8.70 -46.10 -7.25
C GLU A 240 9.90 -45.92 -6.32
N LEU A 241 10.22 -44.67 -5.99
CA LEU A 241 11.35 -44.32 -5.11
C LEU A 241 11.11 -44.79 -3.67
N SER A 242 9.87 -44.63 -3.16
CA SER A 242 9.45 -45.17 -1.87
C SER A 242 9.59 -46.69 -1.80
N PHE A 243 9.26 -47.41 -2.88
CA PHE A 243 9.42 -48.86 -2.95
C PHE A 243 10.89 -49.27 -2.87
N LYS A 244 11.77 -48.62 -3.64
CA LYS A 244 13.23 -48.88 -3.60
C LYS A 244 13.82 -48.65 -2.21
N VAL A 245 13.38 -47.60 -1.51
CA VAL A 245 13.83 -47.29 -0.14
C VAL A 245 13.34 -48.35 0.85
N LYS A 246 12.07 -48.78 0.76
CA LYS A 246 11.55 -49.88 1.59
C LYS A 246 12.33 -51.18 1.38
N GLU A 247 12.60 -51.54 0.13
CA GLU A 247 13.38 -52.73 -0.20
C GLU A 247 14.81 -52.65 0.36
N TYR A 248 15.44 -51.47 0.28
CA TYR A 248 16.77 -51.24 0.84
C TYR A 248 16.81 -51.40 2.36
N ILE A 249 15.83 -50.83 3.08
CA ILE A 249 15.71 -50.95 4.53
C ILE A 249 15.58 -52.43 4.94
N LEU A 250 14.66 -53.16 4.31
CA LEU A 250 14.41 -54.58 4.61
C LEU A 250 15.65 -55.46 4.46
N LYS A 251 16.53 -55.15 3.48
CA LYS A 251 17.74 -55.94 3.22
C LYS A 251 18.91 -55.59 4.14
N ASN A 252 19.08 -54.31 4.49
CA ASN A 252 20.32 -53.82 5.09
C ASN A 252 20.19 -53.38 6.55
N ASP A 253 19.01 -52.93 6.98
CA ASP A 253 18.80 -52.44 8.34
C ASP A 253 17.32 -52.61 8.78
N PRO A 254 16.92 -53.83 9.18
CA PRO A 254 15.53 -54.13 9.54
C PRO A 254 15.03 -53.41 10.81
N ILE A 255 15.94 -52.77 11.57
CA ILE A 255 15.61 -52.00 12.78
C ILE A 255 15.07 -50.62 12.38
N SER A 256 15.51 -50.09 11.23
CA SER A 256 14.94 -48.88 10.64
C SER A 256 13.49 -49.13 10.21
N SER A 257 12.59 -48.20 10.50
CA SER A 257 11.20 -48.29 10.04
C SER A 257 10.89 -47.19 9.02
N TYR A 258 10.37 -47.60 7.86
CA TYR A 258 9.77 -46.65 6.93
C TYR A 258 8.42 -46.20 7.49
N ILE A 259 8.23 -44.90 7.62
CA ILE A 259 6.97 -44.32 8.14
C ILE A 259 6.05 -44.01 6.96
N GLU A 260 6.41 -42.99 6.18
CA GLU A 260 5.54 -42.47 5.12
C GLU A 260 6.33 -41.67 4.07
N SER A 261 5.71 -41.41 2.92
CA SER A 261 6.19 -40.42 1.96
C SER A 261 5.14 -39.35 1.69
N TYR A 262 5.63 -38.13 1.53
CA TYR A 262 4.83 -36.94 1.31
C TYR A 262 5.22 -36.30 -0.01
N ILE A 263 4.24 -35.74 -0.71
CA ILE A 263 4.43 -35.11 -2.02
C ILE A 263 3.92 -33.68 -1.93
N GLY A 264 4.86 -32.74 -1.85
CA GLY A 264 4.58 -31.32 -1.91
C GLY A 264 4.55 -30.80 -3.34
N ASN A 265 4.46 -29.47 -3.50
CA ASN A 265 4.38 -28.86 -4.83
C ASN A 265 5.76 -28.85 -5.53
N THR A 266 6.80 -28.43 -4.82
CA THR A 266 8.18 -28.36 -5.36
C THR A 266 9.14 -29.42 -4.80
N ILE A 267 8.84 -29.93 -3.61
CA ILE A 267 9.66 -30.88 -2.85
C ILE A 267 8.79 -32.03 -2.35
N SER A 268 9.35 -33.23 -2.30
CA SER A 268 8.76 -34.42 -1.68
C SER A 268 9.66 -34.87 -0.53
N SER A 269 9.09 -35.61 0.42
CA SER A 269 9.80 -36.08 1.61
C SER A 269 9.55 -37.56 1.83
N ILE A 270 10.58 -38.30 2.23
CA ILE A 270 10.45 -39.66 2.78
C ILE A 270 10.85 -39.64 4.25
N VAL A 271 10.00 -40.22 5.10
CA VAL A 271 10.22 -40.24 6.55
C VAL A 271 10.55 -41.64 7.03
N ILE A 272 11.66 -41.74 7.76
CA ILE A 272 12.18 -43.00 8.28
C ILE A 272 12.54 -42.78 9.74
N GLN A 273 12.20 -43.73 10.61
CA GLN A 273 12.48 -43.64 12.03
C GLN A 273 13.62 -44.58 12.41
N ASN A 274 14.46 -44.13 13.35
CA ASN A 274 15.55 -44.91 13.95
C ASN A 274 16.63 -45.41 12.97
N ALA A 275 16.86 -44.68 11.87
CA ALA A 275 17.87 -45.08 10.89
C ALA A 275 19.32 -44.89 11.37
N SER A 276 20.15 -45.92 11.15
CA SER A 276 21.58 -45.85 11.40
C SER A 276 22.29 -44.88 10.43
N LYS A 277 23.50 -44.41 10.79
CA LYS A 277 24.29 -43.50 9.93
C LYS A 277 24.58 -44.09 8.55
N ASP A 278 24.79 -45.40 8.45
CA ASP A 278 25.09 -46.06 7.17
C ASP A 278 23.83 -46.23 6.32
N THR A 279 22.69 -46.55 6.96
CA THR A 279 21.38 -46.60 6.31
C THR A 279 21.02 -45.23 5.72
N ILE A 280 21.22 -44.15 6.49
CA ILE A 280 21.00 -42.77 6.02
C ILE A 280 21.81 -42.48 4.74
N LYS A 281 23.09 -42.84 4.70
CA LYS A 281 23.94 -42.66 3.52
C LYS A 281 23.49 -43.53 2.34
N GLY A 282 23.07 -44.76 2.59
CA GLY A 282 22.55 -45.67 1.58
C GLY A 282 21.28 -45.15 0.91
N ILE A 283 20.32 -44.72 1.73
CA ILE A 283 19.08 -44.09 1.27
C ILE A 283 19.39 -42.79 0.50
N ALA A 284 20.30 -41.96 1.02
CA ALA A 284 20.70 -40.73 0.33
C ALA A 284 21.25 -41.00 -1.08
N LYS A 285 22.00 -42.09 -1.29
CA LYS A 285 22.46 -42.51 -2.63
C LYS A 285 21.33 -42.96 -3.55
N ILE A 286 20.31 -43.65 -3.02
CA ILE A 286 19.14 -44.10 -3.79
C ILE A 286 18.31 -42.90 -4.26
N ILE A 287 18.09 -41.95 -3.35
CA ILE A 287 17.38 -40.69 -3.65
C ILE A 287 18.26 -39.76 -4.51
N GLY A 288 19.58 -39.93 -4.44
CA GLY A 288 20.58 -39.20 -5.20
C GLY A 288 21.23 -38.10 -4.37
N ASN A 289 20.45 -37.08 -3.97
CA ASN A 289 20.94 -35.96 -3.18
C ASN A 289 19.84 -35.29 -2.32
N PRO A 290 19.26 -36.01 -1.35
CA PRO A 290 18.24 -35.43 -0.48
C PRO A 290 18.85 -34.48 0.56
N GLN A 291 18.07 -33.50 0.97
CA GLN A 291 18.31 -32.75 2.20
C GLN A 291 17.75 -33.56 3.38
N ILE A 292 18.56 -33.70 4.43
CA ILE A 292 18.25 -34.62 5.53
C ILE A 292 18.00 -33.82 6.80
N TYR A 293 16.84 -34.03 7.42
CA TYR A 293 16.45 -33.39 8.68
C TYR A 293 16.11 -34.44 9.72
N LYS A 294 16.42 -34.17 10.99
CA LYS A 294 16.09 -35.06 12.10
C LYS A 294 15.17 -34.36 13.10
N TYR A 295 14.08 -35.03 13.45
CA TYR A 295 13.07 -34.59 14.41
C TYR A 295 12.70 -35.71 15.36
N GLY A 296 13.19 -35.61 16.60
CA GLY A 296 13.07 -36.73 17.53
C GLY A 296 13.72 -37.97 16.92
N GLU A 297 12.93 -39.01 16.73
CA GLU A 297 13.37 -40.27 16.11
C GLU A 297 13.20 -40.30 14.58
N ASN A 298 12.44 -39.36 14.01
CA ASN A 298 12.13 -39.30 12.59
C ASN A 298 13.25 -38.58 11.81
N ILE A 299 13.60 -39.14 10.67
CA ILE A 299 14.57 -38.62 9.72
C ILE A 299 13.83 -38.39 8.40
N TYR A 300 13.84 -37.15 7.95
CA TYR A 300 13.18 -36.68 6.74
C TYR A 300 14.22 -36.56 5.65
N PHE A 301 13.94 -37.17 4.51
CA PHE A 301 14.74 -37.08 3.30
C PHE A 301 13.96 -36.29 2.26
N ASP A 302 14.21 -34.98 2.21
CA ASP A 302 13.55 -34.09 1.27
C ASP A 302 14.32 -34.05 -0.04
N TYR A 303 13.62 -34.20 -1.15
CA TYR A 303 14.21 -34.15 -2.48
C TYR A 303 13.33 -33.31 -3.43
N PRO A 304 13.95 -32.64 -4.41
CA PRO A 304 13.21 -31.80 -5.34
C PRO A 304 12.37 -32.66 -6.30
N ASN A 305 11.13 -32.23 -6.53
CA ASN A 305 10.24 -32.87 -7.50
C ASN A 305 10.74 -32.64 -8.93
N ARG A 306 10.50 -33.60 -9.82
CA ARG A 306 10.76 -33.43 -11.26
C ARG A 306 9.69 -32.55 -11.90
N PHE A 307 8.43 -32.79 -11.55
CA PHE A 307 7.28 -32.01 -11.98
C PHE A 307 6.81 -31.09 -10.86
N LYS A 308 7.20 -29.82 -10.94
CA LYS A 308 6.93 -28.82 -9.89
C LYS A 308 5.61 -28.11 -10.14
N GLU A 309 4.83 -27.94 -9.08
CA GLU A 309 3.68 -27.04 -9.04
C GLU A 309 4.04 -25.80 -8.21
N LEU A 310 3.40 -24.67 -8.50
CA LEU A 310 3.69 -23.41 -7.84
C LEU A 310 2.69 -23.19 -6.68
N TYR A 311 3.18 -23.15 -5.45
CA TYR A 311 2.37 -22.81 -4.29
C TYR A 311 2.01 -21.32 -4.28
N THR A 312 0.74 -20.96 -4.54
CA THR A 312 0.30 -19.56 -4.60
C THR A 312 -0.13 -19.03 -3.24
N LEU A 313 0.01 -17.71 -3.03
CA LEU A 313 -0.54 -17.03 -1.85
C LEU A 313 -2.05 -17.23 -1.69
N LYS A 314 -2.77 -17.33 -2.80
CA LYS A 314 -4.21 -17.60 -2.77
C LYS A 314 -4.52 -18.95 -2.13
N LYS A 315 -3.84 -20.03 -2.57
CA LYS A 315 -3.97 -21.38 -2.01
C LYS A 315 -3.65 -21.37 -0.51
N ALA A 316 -2.58 -20.67 -0.13
CA ALA A 316 -2.19 -20.53 1.27
C ALA A 316 -3.25 -19.83 2.14
N LEU A 317 -3.78 -18.69 1.68
CA LEU A 317 -4.77 -17.91 2.43
C LEU A 317 -6.16 -18.58 2.48
N ILE A 318 -6.53 -19.37 1.47
CA ILE A 318 -7.73 -20.22 1.54
C ILE A 318 -7.54 -21.27 2.62
N GLY A 319 -6.38 -21.92 2.68
CA GLY A 319 -6.11 -22.96 3.67
C GLY A 319 -6.05 -22.46 5.12
N THR A 320 -5.80 -21.17 5.35
CA THR A 320 -5.87 -20.54 6.69
C THR A 320 -7.19 -19.82 6.97
N ASP A 321 -8.21 -20.00 6.13
CA ASP A 321 -9.51 -19.30 6.22
C ASP A 321 -9.40 -17.77 6.33
N LEU A 322 -8.33 -17.17 5.78
CA LEU A 322 -8.04 -15.73 5.92
C LEU A 322 -7.94 -15.23 7.37
N LYS A 323 -7.62 -16.10 8.33
CA LYS A 323 -7.46 -15.72 9.74
C LYS A 323 -6.00 -15.56 10.14
N GLU A 324 -5.14 -16.40 9.59
CA GLU A 324 -3.73 -16.49 9.99
C GLU A 324 -2.82 -16.22 8.80
N ILE A 325 -1.65 -15.64 9.08
CA ILE A 325 -0.65 -15.30 8.06
C ILE A 325 0.16 -16.57 7.72
N PRO A 326 0.07 -17.10 6.49
CA PRO A 326 0.86 -18.28 6.11
C PRO A 326 2.32 -17.91 5.86
N LEU A 327 3.24 -18.66 6.49
CA LEU A 327 4.67 -18.62 6.19
C LEU A 327 5.02 -19.56 5.03
N GLY A 328 4.34 -20.70 4.93
CA GLY A 328 4.60 -21.68 3.89
C GLY A 328 3.83 -22.98 4.07
N GLN A 329 4.20 -23.98 3.28
CA GLN A 329 3.63 -25.32 3.32
C GLN A 329 4.74 -26.36 3.47
N LEU A 330 4.53 -27.34 4.33
CA LEU A 330 5.39 -28.51 4.48
C LEU A 330 5.13 -29.53 3.35
N PRO A 331 6.04 -30.47 3.06
CA PRO A 331 5.83 -31.49 2.02
C PRO A 331 4.57 -32.34 2.23
N ASN A 332 4.13 -32.51 3.48
CA ASN A 332 2.90 -33.24 3.84
C ASN A 332 1.61 -32.46 3.56
N GLY A 333 1.71 -31.20 3.14
CA GLY A 333 0.58 -30.33 2.86
C GLY A 333 0.19 -29.42 4.03
N ASP A 334 0.77 -29.58 5.22
CA ASP A 334 0.46 -28.76 6.38
C ASP A 334 0.93 -27.31 6.16
N ILE A 335 0.05 -26.36 6.42
CA ILE A 335 0.38 -24.95 6.32
C ILE A 335 1.05 -24.51 7.62
N THR A 336 2.24 -23.94 7.51
CA THR A 336 2.93 -23.31 8.63
C THR A 336 2.54 -21.84 8.68
N ILE A 337 2.07 -21.41 9.85
CA ILE A 337 1.53 -20.07 10.12
C ILE A 337 2.53 -19.23 10.90
N LEU A 338 2.34 -17.92 10.86
CA LEU A 338 3.10 -16.96 11.67
C LEU A 338 2.54 -16.95 13.10
N ASP A 339 3.33 -17.40 14.06
CA ASP A 339 2.95 -17.43 15.48
C ASP A 339 3.05 -16.03 16.10
N THR A 340 1.90 -15.37 16.22
CA THR A 340 1.79 -14.02 16.81
C THR A 340 1.77 -14.01 18.33
N ASP A 341 1.61 -15.17 18.96
CA ASP A 341 1.35 -15.26 20.40
C ASP A 341 2.66 -15.43 21.17
N ASN A 342 3.57 -16.26 20.64
CA ASN A 342 4.84 -16.56 21.28
C ASN A 342 5.99 -15.71 20.74
N TYR A 343 5.93 -15.25 19.48
CA TYR A 343 7.03 -14.55 18.84
C TYR A 343 6.66 -13.15 18.39
N ASN A 344 7.58 -12.22 18.59
CA ASN A 344 7.47 -10.83 18.18
C ASN A 344 8.45 -10.44 17.07
N SER A 345 9.42 -11.31 16.74
CA SER A 345 10.53 -10.94 15.89
C SER A 345 10.97 -12.08 14.97
N TYR A 346 11.16 -11.72 13.70
CA TYR A 346 11.38 -12.63 12.58
C TYR A 346 12.58 -12.17 11.76
N LEU A 347 13.53 -13.07 11.51
CA LEU A 347 14.66 -12.83 10.62
C LEU A 347 14.39 -13.47 9.25
N LEU A 348 14.38 -12.67 8.20
CA LEU A 348 14.20 -13.11 6.82
C LEU A 348 15.52 -12.92 6.06
N CYS A 349 16.17 -14.03 5.69
CA CYS A 349 17.50 -13.97 5.07
C CYS A 349 17.58 -14.75 3.74
N ALA A 350 18.24 -14.15 2.74
CA ALA A 350 18.46 -14.79 1.45
C ALA A 350 19.64 -14.18 0.67
N SER A 351 20.33 -14.99 -0.14
CA SER A 351 21.24 -14.46 -1.16
C SER A 351 20.48 -13.75 -2.30
N LYS A 352 21.20 -12.94 -3.09
CA LYS A 352 20.62 -12.22 -4.24
C LYS A 352 20.01 -13.20 -5.24
N GLY A 353 18.80 -12.89 -5.73
CA GLY A 353 18.08 -13.73 -6.72
C GLY A 353 17.16 -14.81 -6.14
N TYR A 354 17.19 -15.03 -4.83
CA TYR A 354 16.30 -15.97 -4.13
C TYR A 354 15.09 -15.25 -3.49
N GLY A 355 14.08 -16.05 -3.08
CA GLY A 355 12.68 -15.66 -2.90
C GLY A 355 12.32 -14.56 -1.88
N LEU A 356 13.28 -13.96 -1.17
CA LEU A 356 13.02 -12.99 -0.10
C LEU A 356 12.07 -11.85 -0.50
N ARG A 357 12.32 -11.16 -1.63
CA ARG A 357 11.46 -10.05 -2.10
C ARG A 357 10.05 -10.52 -2.46
N ASN A 358 9.89 -11.77 -2.91
CA ASN A 358 8.57 -12.35 -3.14
C ASN A 358 7.88 -12.69 -1.81
N PHE A 359 8.60 -13.28 -0.88
CA PHE A 359 8.07 -13.67 0.41
C PHE A 359 7.60 -12.46 1.24
N VAL A 360 8.39 -11.37 1.26
CA VAL A 360 8.00 -10.11 1.91
C VAL A 360 6.72 -9.54 1.30
N ARG A 361 6.57 -9.57 -0.03
CA ARG A 361 5.30 -9.18 -0.69
C ARG A 361 4.14 -10.06 -0.25
N CYS A 362 4.36 -11.37 -0.10
CA CYS A 362 3.34 -12.28 0.40
C CYS A 362 2.94 -11.95 1.84
N LEU A 363 3.90 -11.73 2.75
CA LEU A 363 3.62 -11.33 4.13
C LEU A 363 2.81 -10.03 4.22
N ILE A 364 3.26 -8.99 3.52
CA ILE A 364 2.57 -7.70 3.49
C ILE A 364 1.15 -7.87 2.93
N ALA A 365 0.98 -8.60 1.83
CA ALA A 365 -0.33 -8.87 1.25
C ALA A 365 -1.24 -9.66 2.20
N SER A 366 -0.73 -10.69 2.88
CA SER A 366 -1.46 -11.44 3.90
C SER A 366 -1.94 -10.54 5.03
N ILE A 367 -1.05 -9.71 5.59
CA ILE A 367 -1.39 -8.78 6.67
C ILE A 367 -2.52 -7.84 6.22
N ILE A 368 -2.42 -7.27 5.02
CA ILE A 368 -3.45 -6.38 4.47
C ILE A 368 -4.78 -7.10 4.25
N LEU A 369 -4.76 -8.35 3.76
CA LEU A 369 -5.98 -9.10 3.47
C LEU A 369 -6.71 -9.53 4.75
N ILE A 370 -5.95 -9.92 5.78
CA ILE A 370 -6.44 -10.39 7.07
C ILE A 370 -6.88 -9.21 7.94
N TYR A 371 -5.96 -8.30 8.26
CA TYR A 371 -6.18 -7.20 9.19
C TYR A 371 -6.78 -5.95 8.54
N LYS A 372 -6.77 -5.84 7.20
CA LYS A 372 -7.30 -4.69 6.46
C LYS A 372 -6.67 -3.38 6.95
N ARG A 373 -7.44 -2.53 7.64
CA ARG A 373 -6.99 -1.24 8.20
C ARG A 373 -6.88 -1.26 9.72
N ASP A 374 -7.09 -2.41 10.34
CA ASP A 374 -6.99 -2.63 11.78
C ASP A 374 -5.59 -3.06 12.20
N CYS A 375 -4.57 -2.61 11.45
CA CYS A 375 -3.16 -2.78 11.74
C CYS A 375 -2.37 -1.55 11.28
N ILE A 376 -1.14 -1.43 11.77
CA ILE A 376 -0.15 -0.44 11.32
C ILE A 376 0.98 -1.20 10.66
N ILE A 377 1.33 -0.85 9.43
CA ILE A 377 2.45 -1.46 8.70
C ILE A 377 3.52 -0.39 8.48
N LYS A 378 4.72 -0.64 8.98
CA LYS A 378 5.88 0.25 8.83
C LYS A 378 6.97 -0.44 8.00
N ILE A 379 7.58 0.28 7.08
CA ILE A 379 8.65 -0.22 6.23
C ILE A 379 9.83 0.74 6.34
N TRP A 380 10.93 0.23 6.90
CA TRP A 380 12.18 0.94 7.09
C TRP A 380 13.20 0.40 6.10
N ASP A 381 13.36 1.09 4.97
CA ASP A 381 14.13 0.59 3.82
C ASP A 381 15.20 1.60 3.39
N LEU A 382 16.35 1.54 4.06
CA LEU A 382 17.50 2.40 3.73
C LEU A 382 18.12 2.02 2.37
N LYS A 383 17.95 0.75 1.94
CA LYS A 383 18.48 0.25 0.66
C LYS A 383 17.56 0.56 -0.53
N ASN A 384 16.35 1.08 -0.29
CA ASN A 384 15.32 1.38 -1.28
C ASN A 384 14.94 0.18 -2.19
N GLU A 385 15.04 -1.05 -1.70
CA GLU A 385 14.68 -2.28 -2.46
C GLU A 385 13.15 -2.39 -2.69
N TYR A 386 12.35 -1.77 -1.82
CA TYR A 386 10.89 -1.84 -1.78
C TYR A 386 10.23 -0.50 -2.13
N LYS A 387 11.00 0.56 -2.37
CA LYS A 387 10.49 1.90 -2.70
C LYS A 387 9.47 1.92 -3.85
N GLU A 388 9.71 1.13 -4.89
CA GLU A 388 8.85 1.03 -6.08
C GLU A 388 7.43 0.56 -5.77
N TYR A 389 7.25 -0.17 -4.67
CA TYR A 389 5.96 -0.70 -4.28
C TYR A 389 5.05 0.33 -3.61
N PHE A 390 5.62 1.39 -3.05
CA PHE A 390 4.91 2.34 -2.18
C PHE A 390 5.00 3.78 -2.71
N GLN A 391 4.80 3.96 -4.02
CA GLN A 391 4.89 5.28 -4.67
C GLN A 391 3.65 6.17 -4.44
N GLY A 392 2.49 5.58 -4.13
CA GLY A 392 1.25 6.31 -3.86
C GLY A 392 0.95 6.45 -2.36
N PRO A 393 0.13 7.42 -1.95
CA PRO A 393 -0.28 7.56 -0.56
C PRO A 393 -1.10 6.32 -0.16
N CYS A 394 -0.61 5.52 0.76
CA CYS A 394 -1.29 4.36 1.34
C CYS A 394 -1.14 4.39 2.86
N PHE A 395 -1.86 3.53 3.59
CA PHE A 395 -1.76 3.49 5.06
C PHE A 395 -0.47 2.83 5.58
N ILE A 396 0.41 2.41 4.66
CA ILE A 396 1.71 1.83 4.99
C ILE A 396 2.70 2.99 5.15
N GLU A 397 3.35 3.05 6.31
CA GLU A 397 4.35 4.07 6.61
C GLU A 397 5.70 3.66 6.06
N TYR A 398 6.22 4.41 5.07
CA TYR A 398 7.53 4.17 4.48
C TYR A 398 8.56 5.19 4.98
N ALA A 399 9.73 4.70 5.41
CA ALA A 399 10.88 5.50 5.81
C ALA A 399 12.15 4.96 5.14
N ASN A 400 12.92 5.85 4.51
CA ASN A 400 14.19 5.54 3.87
C ASN A 400 15.34 6.45 4.33
N GLU A 401 15.10 7.30 5.31
CA GLU A 401 16.11 8.16 5.93
C GLU A 401 16.50 7.60 7.29
N ILE A 402 17.80 7.52 7.57
CA ILE A 402 18.31 6.89 8.79
C ILE A 402 17.83 7.60 10.07
N SER A 403 17.76 8.93 10.06
CA SER A 403 17.27 9.74 11.19
C SER A 403 15.80 9.43 11.50
N LYS A 404 14.95 9.35 10.45
CA LYS A 404 13.55 8.96 10.59
C LYS A 404 13.43 7.54 11.12
N ILE A 405 14.19 6.58 10.59
CA ILE A 405 14.17 5.19 11.05
C ILE A 405 14.58 5.07 12.53
N GLN A 406 15.62 5.77 12.97
CA GLN A 406 16.04 5.77 14.38
C GLN A 406 14.97 6.37 15.31
N SER A 407 14.27 7.43 14.85
CA SER A 407 13.13 8.00 15.56
C SER A 407 11.97 7.00 15.67
N GLU A 408 11.65 6.29 14.58
CA GLU A 408 10.61 5.25 14.56
C GLU A 408 10.93 4.09 15.51
N ILE A 409 12.19 3.65 15.59
CA ILE A 409 12.65 2.64 16.57
C ILE A 409 12.39 3.12 18.01
N SER A 410 12.71 4.39 18.30
CA SER A 410 12.40 4.96 19.62
C SER A 410 10.90 5.07 19.86
N GLY A 411 10.10 5.40 18.83
CA GLY A 411 8.64 5.40 18.91
C GLY A 411 8.07 4.02 19.22
N ILE A 412 8.64 2.94 18.66
CA ILE A 412 8.24 1.57 18.99
C ILE A 412 8.56 1.22 20.46
N ALA A 413 9.73 1.64 20.96
CA ALA A 413 10.07 1.40 22.37
C ALA A 413 9.07 2.07 23.33
N ASN A 414 8.72 3.33 23.07
CA ASN A 414 7.73 4.05 23.86
C ASN A 414 6.32 3.41 23.76
N GLU A 415 5.93 2.96 22.56
CA GLU A 415 4.65 2.27 22.36
C GLU A 415 4.62 0.91 23.07
N TYR A 416 5.75 0.20 23.12
CA TYR A 416 5.89 -1.02 23.90
C TYR A 416 5.66 -0.76 25.39
N GLU A 417 6.29 0.27 25.97
CA GLU A 417 6.12 0.65 27.37
C GLU A 417 4.65 0.98 27.67
N ARG A 418 4.04 1.84 26.84
CA ARG A 418 2.61 2.19 26.95
C ARG A 418 1.71 0.96 26.92
N ARG A 419 1.98 -0.01 26.06
CA ARG A 419 1.18 -1.26 25.98
C ARG A 419 1.38 -2.13 27.21
N CYS A 420 2.58 -2.21 27.76
CA CYS A 420 2.83 -2.94 29.00
C CYS A 420 2.05 -2.35 30.17
N GLU A 421 1.97 -1.01 30.28
CA GLU A 421 1.13 -0.34 31.28
C GLU A 421 -0.36 -0.71 31.14
N ILE A 422 -0.87 -0.72 29.89
CA ILE A 422 -2.26 -1.11 29.62
C ILE A 422 -2.52 -2.57 29.99
N LEU A 423 -1.62 -3.49 29.60
CA LEU A 423 -1.74 -4.91 29.93
C LEU A 423 -1.76 -5.14 31.44
N ASN A 424 -0.87 -4.46 32.16
CA ASN A 424 -0.81 -4.53 33.62
C ASN A 424 -2.07 -3.96 34.29
N TYR A 425 -2.57 -2.81 33.79
CA TYR A 425 -3.79 -2.20 34.30
C TYR A 425 -5.02 -3.08 34.10
N LEU A 426 -5.12 -3.75 32.95
CA LEU A 426 -6.22 -4.66 32.63
C LEU A 426 -6.07 -6.05 33.26
N GLY A 427 -4.86 -6.39 33.73
CA GLY A 427 -4.53 -7.72 34.27
C GLY A 427 -4.50 -8.82 33.22
N THR A 428 -4.19 -8.47 31.97
CA THR A 428 -4.23 -9.38 30.81
C THR A 428 -2.84 -9.80 30.37
N SER A 429 -2.73 -11.01 29.84
CA SER A 429 -1.44 -11.59 29.45
C SER A 429 -0.93 -11.12 28.09
N ASN A 430 -1.84 -10.75 27.18
CA ASN A 430 -1.52 -10.39 25.80
C ASN A 430 -2.49 -9.33 25.25
N TYR A 431 -2.11 -8.71 24.14
CA TYR A 431 -2.89 -7.61 23.55
C TYR A 431 -4.25 -8.04 22.97
N LEU A 432 -4.44 -9.30 22.58
CA LEU A 432 -5.72 -9.80 22.09
C LEU A 432 -6.73 -9.89 23.24
N GLU A 433 -6.33 -10.50 24.36
CA GLU A 433 -7.10 -10.57 25.60
C GLU A 433 -7.41 -9.15 26.14
N ALA A 434 -6.43 -8.24 26.07
CA ALA A 434 -6.63 -6.84 26.41
C ALA A 434 -7.70 -6.19 25.53
N ASN A 435 -7.69 -6.45 24.23
CA ASN A 435 -8.68 -5.90 23.30
C ASN A 435 -10.10 -6.44 23.57
N GLU A 436 -10.24 -7.71 23.95
CA GLU A 436 -11.53 -8.28 24.39
C GLU A 436 -12.04 -7.55 25.63
N ARG A 437 -11.19 -7.36 26.64
CA ARG A 437 -11.56 -6.67 27.89
C ARG A 437 -11.87 -5.18 27.68
N ILE A 438 -11.15 -4.51 26.76
CA ILE A 438 -11.44 -3.12 26.35
C ILE A 438 -12.83 -3.02 25.72
N PHE A 439 -13.22 -4.03 24.93
CA PHE A 439 -14.54 -4.08 24.30
C PHE A 439 -15.65 -4.22 25.34
N GLU A 440 -15.44 -5.02 26.39
CA GLU A 440 -16.39 -5.18 27.51
C GLU A 440 -16.55 -3.90 28.35
N LEU A 441 -15.50 -3.09 28.48
CA LEU A 441 -15.47 -1.86 29.29
C LEU A 441 -16.06 -0.61 28.60
N GLU A 442 -16.84 -0.77 27.53
CA GLU A 442 -17.50 0.32 26.77
C GLU A 442 -16.56 1.45 26.29
N LYS A 443 -15.33 1.12 25.88
CA LYS A 443 -14.39 2.03 25.15
C LYS A 443 -13.91 3.29 25.90
N LYS A 444 -13.48 3.17 27.15
CA LYS A 444 -12.65 4.25 27.77
C LYS A 444 -11.21 4.27 27.25
N ILE A 445 -10.74 3.16 26.67
CA ILE A 445 -9.37 2.95 26.19
C ILE A 445 -9.44 2.58 24.71
N ASP A 446 -8.50 3.09 23.92
CA ASP A 446 -8.39 2.76 22.50
C ASP A 446 -7.91 1.32 22.29
N ILE A 447 -8.50 0.64 21.31
CA ILE A 447 -8.11 -0.73 20.91
C ILE A 447 -6.65 -0.74 20.46
N ILE A 448 -5.89 -1.72 20.94
CA ILE A 448 -4.49 -1.93 20.58
C ILE A 448 -4.42 -2.56 19.18
N LYS A 449 -4.00 -1.77 18.19
CA LYS A 449 -3.76 -2.26 16.83
C LYS A 449 -2.39 -2.93 16.70
N PRO A 450 -2.29 -4.10 16.07
CA PRO A 450 -0.99 -4.72 15.82
C PRO A 450 -0.12 -3.88 14.90
N ILE A 451 1.18 -3.82 15.20
CA ILE A 451 2.19 -3.09 14.43
C ILE A 451 3.11 -4.12 13.76
N PHE A 452 3.23 -4.06 12.44
CA PHE A 452 4.15 -4.90 11.66
C PHE A 452 5.24 -4.02 11.03
N SER A 453 6.47 -4.14 11.51
CA SER A 453 7.62 -3.34 11.09
C SER A 453 8.60 -4.17 10.27
N PHE A 454 8.78 -3.82 9.00
CA PHE A 454 9.70 -4.47 8.07
C PHE A 454 10.99 -3.65 7.96
N VAL A 455 12.11 -4.24 8.36
CA VAL A 455 13.39 -3.56 8.57
C VAL A 455 14.43 -4.06 7.57
N ASN A 456 14.77 -3.23 6.58
CA ASN A 456 15.82 -3.47 5.58
C ASN A 456 16.92 -2.41 5.68
N ILE A 457 17.72 -2.52 6.74
CA ILE A 457 18.83 -1.61 7.01
C ILE A 457 20.11 -2.40 7.33
N PRO A 458 21.30 -1.90 6.96
CA PRO A 458 22.54 -2.40 7.54
C PRO A 458 22.55 -2.06 9.04
N LEU A 459 22.61 -3.07 9.92
CA LEU A 459 22.49 -2.83 11.37
C LEU A 459 23.63 -1.95 11.91
N LYS A 460 24.80 -1.95 11.26
CA LYS A 460 25.92 -1.03 11.55
C LYS A 460 25.60 0.45 11.36
N SER A 461 24.56 0.79 10.61
CA SER A 461 24.14 2.18 10.39
C SER A 461 23.31 2.75 11.54
N LEU A 462 22.84 1.90 12.46
CA LEU A 462 22.13 2.34 13.66
C LEU A 462 23.12 2.87 14.70
N ASN A 463 22.71 3.91 15.42
CA ASN A 463 23.42 4.34 16.62
C ASN A 463 23.24 3.31 17.76
N SER A 464 24.08 3.40 18.79
CA SER A 464 24.06 2.47 19.93
C SER A 464 22.72 2.42 20.64
N ASP A 465 22.04 3.57 20.78
CA ASP A 465 20.72 3.67 21.42
C ASP A 465 19.60 2.98 20.64
N ALA A 466 19.49 3.21 19.32
CA ALA A 466 18.48 2.53 18.51
C ALA A 466 18.74 1.01 18.44
N LEU A 467 20.01 0.61 18.37
CA LEU A 467 20.38 -0.80 18.37
C LEU A 467 20.06 -1.49 19.71
N SER A 468 20.32 -0.84 20.85
CA SER A 468 19.99 -1.40 22.17
C SER A 468 18.48 -1.53 22.35
N LYS A 469 17.69 -0.53 21.94
CA LYS A 469 16.22 -0.59 21.93
C LYS A 469 15.67 -1.70 21.04
N LEU A 470 16.25 -1.87 19.85
CA LEU A 470 15.89 -2.95 18.94
C LEU A 470 16.16 -4.32 19.56
N ASN A 471 17.32 -4.51 20.19
CA ASN A 471 17.67 -5.76 20.87
C ASN A 471 16.80 -6.04 22.08
N PHE A 472 16.55 -5.02 22.89
CA PHE A 472 15.62 -5.11 24.01
C PHE A 472 14.26 -5.59 23.52
N PHE A 473 13.73 -4.98 22.45
CA PHE A 473 12.46 -5.40 21.87
C PHE A 473 12.51 -6.85 21.37
N ILE A 474 13.54 -7.26 20.62
CA ILE A 474 13.69 -8.66 20.17
C ILE A 474 13.61 -9.62 21.36
N SER A 475 14.19 -9.26 22.50
CA SER A 475 14.24 -10.11 23.68
C SER A 475 13.01 -10.08 24.59
N GLN A 476 12.26 -8.97 24.63
CA GLN A 476 11.18 -8.74 25.62
C GLN A 476 9.83 -8.36 25.01
N GLY A 477 9.75 -8.04 23.72
CA GLY A 477 8.57 -7.47 23.08
C GLY A 477 7.40 -8.44 22.86
N HIS A 478 7.46 -9.65 23.40
CA HIS A 478 6.42 -10.68 23.26
C HIS A 478 5.05 -10.18 23.75
N LYS A 479 3.96 -10.69 23.15
CA LYS A 479 2.55 -10.46 23.58
C LYS A 479 2.03 -9.01 23.51
N THR A 480 2.86 -8.04 23.13
CA THR A 480 2.45 -6.62 23.00
C THR A 480 1.77 -6.28 21.67
N GLY A 481 1.69 -7.22 20.73
CA GLY A 481 1.13 -6.98 19.39
C GLY A 481 2.02 -6.07 18.52
N ILE A 482 3.31 -6.04 18.78
CA ILE A 482 4.31 -5.39 17.94
C ILE A 482 5.17 -6.50 17.33
N PHE A 483 5.40 -6.45 16.02
CA PHE A 483 6.11 -7.47 15.27
C PHE A 483 7.20 -6.84 14.41
N ILE A 484 8.43 -7.36 14.50
CA ILE A 484 9.59 -6.87 13.73
C ILE A 484 10.10 -7.95 12.78
N PHE A 485 10.19 -7.62 11.48
CA PHE A 485 10.74 -8.46 10.43
C PHE A 485 12.06 -7.87 9.95
N ILE A 486 13.19 -8.45 10.34
CA ILE A 486 14.51 -8.05 9.86
C ILE A 486 14.78 -8.74 8.53
N MET A 487 14.86 -7.95 7.47
CA MET A 487 15.08 -8.42 6.11
C MET A 487 16.54 -8.15 5.74
N THR A 488 17.32 -9.20 5.50
CA THR A 488 18.71 -9.01 5.11
C THR A 488 19.18 -9.97 4.04
N ARG A 489 20.08 -9.48 3.20
CA ARG A 489 20.88 -10.27 2.27
C ARG A 489 22.34 -10.39 2.73
N ASP A 490 22.68 -9.71 3.82
CA ASP A 490 24.01 -9.65 4.39
C ASP A 490 23.95 -10.06 5.86
N VAL A 491 24.76 -11.06 6.19
CA VAL A 491 24.70 -11.79 7.46
C VAL A 491 25.81 -11.32 8.40
N ARG A 492 26.70 -10.44 7.92
CA ARG A 492 27.84 -9.90 8.67
C ARG A 492 27.39 -9.11 9.88
N ASP A 493 26.36 -8.29 9.72
CA ASP A 493 25.93 -7.36 10.77
C ASP A 493 24.94 -8.00 11.76
N LEU A 494 24.52 -9.24 11.54
CA LEU A 494 23.53 -9.90 12.40
C LEU A 494 24.08 -10.28 13.78
N GLU A 495 25.40 -10.26 14.00
CA GLU A 495 25.98 -10.47 15.36
C GLU A 495 25.60 -9.36 16.32
N MET A 496 25.21 -8.21 15.78
CA MET A 496 24.77 -7.06 16.57
C MET A 496 23.39 -7.28 17.20
N ILE A 497 22.68 -8.37 16.84
CA ILE A 497 21.35 -8.67 17.35
C ILE A 497 21.20 -10.10 17.92
N HIS A 498 20.22 -10.29 18.79
CA HIS A 498 19.91 -11.58 19.42
C HIS A 498 19.15 -12.53 18.48
N ILE A 499 19.80 -12.99 17.40
CA ILE A 499 19.20 -13.84 16.35
C ILE A 499 18.52 -15.09 16.91
N ASN A 500 19.07 -15.71 17.96
CA ASN A 500 18.55 -16.97 18.52
C ASN A 500 17.17 -16.82 19.18
N GLN A 501 16.76 -15.59 19.54
CA GLN A 501 15.43 -15.30 20.08
C GLN A 501 14.39 -15.07 18.98
N MET A 502 14.83 -14.92 17.73
CA MET A 502 13.96 -14.68 16.58
C MET A 502 13.59 -15.99 15.88
N VAL A 503 12.39 -16.03 15.30
CA VAL A 503 12.05 -17.04 14.29
C VAL A 503 12.81 -16.70 13.01
N ARG A 504 13.49 -17.68 12.41
CA ARG A 504 14.29 -17.43 11.20
C ARG A 504 13.67 -18.12 10.00
N VAL A 505 13.45 -17.37 8.92
CA VAL A 505 13.09 -17.90 7.61
C VAL A 505 14.28 -17.67 6.67
N ILE A 506 14.99 -18.75 6.39
CA ILE A 506 16.26 -18.73 5.65
C ILE A 506 16.05 -19.35 4.27
N PHE A 507 16.13 -18.54 3.23
CA PHE A 507 16.18 -19.01 1.85
C PHE A 507 17.59 -19.45 1.48
N LYS A 508 17.80 -19.88 0.23
CA LYS A 508 19.13 -20.27 -0.23
C LYS A 508 20.18 -19.19 0.05
N LEU A 509 21.27 -19.63 0.66
CA LEU A 509 22.47 -18.84 0.89
C LEU A 509 23.56 -19.27 -0.10
N SER A 510 24.49 -18.39 -0.39
CA SER A 510 25.65 -18.66 -1.25
C SER A 510 26.89 -19.07 -0.45
N ASP A 511 26.93 -18.68 0.82
CA ASP A 511 28.16 -18.70 1.61
C ASP A 511 28.02 -19.68 2.77
N LEU A 512 28.96 -20.64 2.86
CA LEU A 512 28.96 -21.69 3.89
C LEU A 512 29.00 -21.10 5.31
N SER A 513 29.83 -20.09 5.52
CA SER A 513 29.95 -19.40 6.81
C SER A 513 28.59 -18.83 7.27
N MET A 514 27.83 -18.24 6.34
CA MET A 514 26.49 -17.70 6.64
C MET A 514 25.50 -18.82 6.97
N SER A 515 25.53 -19.93 6.22
CA SER A 515 24.67 -21.08 6.49
C SER A 515 24.94 -21.67 7.88
N LEU A 516 26.21 -21.90 8.22
CA LEU A 516 26.60 -22.42 9.52
C LEU A 516 26.20 -21.47 10.66
N LYS A 517 26.36 -20.17 10.46
CA LYS A 517 25.98 -19.18 11.48
C LYS A 517 24.48 -19.12 11.74
N LEU A 518 23.65 -19.22 10.70
CA LEU A 518 22.20 -19.07 10.81
C LEU A 518 21.48 -20.39 11.13
N THR A 519 22.00 -21.51 10.62
CA THR A 519 21.32 -22.81 10.67
C THR A 519 22.11 -23.89 11.41
N LYS A 520 23.35 -23.59 11.85
CA LYS A 520 24.32 -24.54 12.40
C LYS A 520 24.72 -25.68 11.46
N ASN A 521 24.26 -25.63 10.20
CA ASN A 521 24.50 -26.62 9.17
C ASN A 521 24.76 -25.93 7.82
N ASP A 522 25.13 -26.70 6.81
CA ASP A 522 25.35 -26.24 5.42
C ASP A 522 24.06 -26.34 4.55
N ILE A 523 22.95 -26.74 5.15
CA ILE A 523 21.69 -27.09 4.46
C ILE A 523 21.13 -25.92 3.63
N ALA A 524 21.31 -24.68 4.08
CA ALA A 524 20.80 -23.52 3.34
C ALA A 524 21.51 -23.30 1.98
N LEU A 525 22.69 -23.90 1.76
CA LEU A 525 23.36 -23.89 0.45
C LEU A 525 22.65 -24.80 -0.57
N ASN A 526 22.01 -25.86 -0.07
CA ASN A 526 21.48 -26.95 -0.88
C ASN A 526 20.05 -26.67 -1.37
N LEU A 527 19.38 -25.66 -0.83
CA LEU A 527 18.07 -25.21 -1.34
C LEU A 527 18.19 -24.85 -2.82
N VAL A 528 17.30 -25.36 -3.65
CA VAL A 528 17.39 -25.22 -5.12
C VAL A 528 16.39 -24.19 -5.61
N ASN A 529 15.15 -24.28 -5.16
CA ASN A 529 14.07 -23.48 -5.71
C ASN A 529 13.96 -22.12 -5.01
N LYS A 530 13.46 -21.12 -5.73
CA LYS A 530 13.29 -19.76 -5.18
C LYS A 530 12.25 -19.69 -4.06
N GLY A 531 11.29 -20.62 -4.03
CA GLY A 531 10.25 -20.69 -3.01
C GLY A 531 10.63 -21.52 -1.78
N GLU A 532 11.72 -22.29 -1.83
CA GLU A 532 12.17 -23.10 -0.70
C GLU A 532 12.82 -22.22 0.39
N ALA A 533 12.44 -22.48 1.63
CA ALA A 533 13.05 -21.85 2.79
C ALA A 533 13.11 -22.83 3.97
N LEU A 534 14.06 -22.57 4.86
CA LEU A 534 14.18 -23.23 6.16
C LEU A 534 13.57 -22.32 7.22
N LEU A 535 12.59 -22.82 7.94
CA LEU A 535 12.02 -22.19 9.13
C LEU A 535 12.73 -22.74 10.37
N ILE A 536 13.30 -21.86 11.17
CA ILE A 536 13.99 -22.22 12.40
C ILE A 536 13.28 -21.58 13.58
N GLU A 537 12.70 -22.43 14.41
CA GLU A 537 11.96 -22.08 15.62
C GLU A 537 12.49 -22.95 16.77
N ASN A 538 12.98 -22.32 17.84
CA ASN A 538 13.56 -23.04 18.99
C ASN A 538 14.58 -24.11 18.57
N GLU A 539 15.48 -23.77 17.64
CA GLU A 539 16.53 -24.63 17.08
C GLU A 539 16.04 -25.84 16.25
N LYS A 540 14.73 -25.95 15.98
CA LYS A 540 14.14 -26.95 15.08
C LYS A 540 14.07 -26.40 13.65
N ILE A 541 14.55 -27.14 12.65
CA ILE A 541 14.74 -26.65 11.26
C ILE A 541 13.75 -27.30 10.28
N ARG A 542 12.62 -26.66 9.99
CA ARG A 542 11.59 -27.15 9.05
C ARG A 542 11.86 -26.66 7.65
N HIS A 543 11.84 -27.58 6.69
CA HIS A 543 11.89 -27.21 5.28
C HIS A 543 10.47 -26.95 4.77
N LEU A 544 10.25 -25.75 4.26
CA LEU A 544 8.94 -25.32 3.79
C LEU A 544 9.02 -24.68 2.40
N GLU A 545 7.89 -24.73 1.71
CA GLU A 545 7.65 -24.00 0.48
C GLU A 545 6.86 -22.72 0.78
N THR A 546 7.49 -21.58 0.51
CA THR A 546 6.87 -20.26 0.69
C THR A 546 5.92 -19.93 -0.46
N PRO A 547 4.82 -19.19 -0.20
CA PRO A 547 3.86 -18.84 -1.22
C PRO A 547 4.44 -17.87 -2.27
N PHE A 548 3.94 -17.98 -3.49
CA PHE A 548 4.22 -17.07 -4.59
C PHE A 548 3.12 -16.01 -4.75
N LEU A 549 3.54 -14.77 -5.01
CA LEU A 549 2.67 -13.67 -5.39
C LEU A 549 3.26 -12.89 -6.56
N SER A 550 2.49 -12.76 -7.65
CA SER A 550 2.92 -11.98 -8.80
C SER A 550 3.02 -10.49 -8.45
N ILE A 551 3.87 -9.74 -9.15
CA ILE A 551 4.00 -8.30 -8.94
C ILE A 551 2.69 -7.59 -9.29
N SER A 552 2.01 -8.04 -10.35
CA SER A 552 0.70 -7.54 -10.77
C SER A 552 -0.34 -7.69 -9.66
N ASP A 553 -0.47 -8.88 -9.08
CA ASP A 553 -1.43 -9.14 -8.00
C ASP A 553 -1.13 -8.33 -6.74
N PHE A 554 0.15 -8.19 -6.41
CA PHE A 554 0.56 -7.34 -5.31
C PHE A 554 0.14 -5.88 -5.53
N PHE A 555 0.36 -5.32 -6.73
CA PHE A 555 -0.11 -3.98 -7.06
C PHE A 555 -1.63 -3.86 -7.08
N LYS A 556 -2.39 -4.90 -7.51
CA LYS A 556 -3.86 -4.91 -7.39
C LYS A 556 -4.30 -4.75 -5.93
N ILE A 557 -3.58 -5.33 -4.96
CA ILE A 557 -3.84 -5.17 -3.53
C ILE A 557 -3.47 -3.77 -3.06
N ILE A 558 -2.24 -3.31 -3.34
CA ILE A 558 -1.74 -1.99 -2.93
C ILE A 558 -2.61 -0.85 -3.48
N ASN A 559 -2.97 -0.88 -4.76
CA ASN A 559 -3.81 0.14 -5.40
C ASN A 559 -5.23 0.23 -4.82
N ARG A 560 -5.67 -0.79 -4.07
CA ARG A 560 -6.98 -0.81 -3.43
C ARG A 560 -6.96 -0.20 -2.03
N ILE A 561 -5.77 -0.07 -1.45
CA ILE A 561 -5.55 0.53 -0.12
C ILE A 561 -4.95 1.94 -0.20
N THR A 562 -4.46 2.36 -1.38
CA THR A 562 -4.07 3.75 -1.64
C THR A 562 -5.26 4.70 -1.45
N PHE A 563 -4.97 5.87 -0.87
CA PHE A 563 -5.96 6.83 -0.39
C PHE A 563 -6.64 7.64 -1.47
#